data_AF-A0A257WZV4-F1
#
_entry.id   AF-A0A257WZV4-F1
#
_cell.length_a   1.000
_cell.length_b   1.000
_cell.length_c   1.000
_cell.angle_alpha   90.00
_cell.angle_beta   90.00
_cell.angle_gamma   90.00
#
_symmetry.space_group_name_H-M   'P 1'
#
loop_
_entity.id
_entity.type
_entity.pdbx_description
1 polymer ?
#
loop_
_entity_poly.entity_id
_entity_poly.type
_entity_poly.pdbx_seq_one_letter_code
_entity_poly.pdbx_strand_id
1 'polypeptide(L)'
;MFLHSRHLALAAFVVGSFSLSAAPAWKDAEVVLKAKCYECHNPKKTKGDVDLQQFAADPQLSKHFEVWLKVKDTIENGDMPPPKA
;
A
#
# COMPACT_ATOMS: atom_id res chain seq x y z
N MET A 1 -1.69 65.65 13.74
CA MET A 1 -0.78 65.68 12.59
C MET A 1 -0.50 64.24 12.18
N PHE A 2 -0.95 63.84 11.00
CA PHE A 2 -0.69 62.54 10.38
C PHE A 2 0.76 62.44 9.92
N LEU A 3 1.44 61.32 10.24
CA LEU A 3 2.51 60.61 9.50
C LEU A 3 3.18 59.68 10.53
N HIS A 4 3.17 58.34 10.45
CA HIS A 4 3.63 57.52 9.34
C HIS A 4 2.96 56.13 9.39
N SER A 5 2.02 55.91 8.47
CA SER A 5 1.78 54.61 7.83
C SER A 5 3.12 54.15 7.21
N ARG A 6 3.51 52.87 7.28
CA ARG A 6 3.52 51.97 6.10
C ARG A 6 4.08 50.55 6.37
N HIS A 7 3.94 49.99 7.58
CA HIS A 7 4.46 48.62 7.84
C HIS A 7 3.43 47.71 8.52
N LEU A 8 2.19 47.72 8.06
CA LEU A 8 1.25 46.65 8.36
C LEU A 8 0.52 46.26 7.09
N ALA A 9 1.01 45.25 6.38
CA ALA A 9 0.16 44.40 5.55
C ALA A 9 0.96 43.28 4.88
N LEU A 10 0.57 42.05 5.23
CA LEU A 10 0.61 40.86 4.40
C LEU A 10 1.99 40.26 4.07
N ALA A 11 2.58 39.58 5.06
CA ALA A 11 3.17 38.27 4.77
C ALA A 11 2.01 37.26 4.76
N ALA A 12 1.39 37.07 3.59
CA ALA A 12 0.43 35.99 3.38
C ALA A 12 1.19 34.67 3.50
N PHE A 13 1.02 33.98 4.62
CA PHE A 13 1.53 32.63 4.83
C PHE A 13 0.78 31.69 3.88
N VAL A 14 1.34 31.46 2.69
CA VAL A 14 0.86 30.44 1.75
C VAL A 14 1.18 29.08 2.36
N VAL A 15 0.32 28.59 3.24
CA VAL A 15 0.27 27.17 3.60
C VAL A 15 -0.27 26.47 2.37
N GLY A 16 0.64 26.03 1.49
CA GLY A 16 0.27 25.16 0.40
C GLY A 16 -0.42 23.92 0.97
N SER A 17 -1.65 23.67 0.54
CA SER A 17 -2.39 22.45 0.83
C SER A 17 -1.64 21.28 0.20
N PHE A 18 -0.72 20.67 0.95
CA PHE A 18 -0.16 19.38 0.58
C PHE A 18 -1.26 18.34 0.74
N SER A 19 -1.80 17.87 -0.38
CA SER A 19 -2.68 16.70 -0.38
C SER A 19 -1.89 15.50 0.10
N LEU A 20 -2.17 15.06 1.34
CA LEU A 20 -1.65 13.79 1.84
C LEU A 20 -2.39 12.68 1.09
N SER A 21 -1.73 12.09 0.10
CA SER A 21 -2.26 10.91 -0.59
C SER A 21 -2.25 9.75 0.41
N ALA A 22 -3.43 9.29 0.83
CA ALA A 22 -3.53 8.10 1.65
C ALA A 22 -3.02 6.91 0.83
N ALA A 23 -2.21 6.04 1.46
CA ALA A 23 -1.87 4.76 0.86
C ALA A 23 -3.16 4.01 0.45
N PRO A 24 -3.15 3.24 -0.66
CA PRO A 24 -4.32 2.48 -1.08
C PRO A 24 -4.84 1.63 0.08
N ALA A 25 -6.15 1.56 0.21
CA ALA A 25 -6.76 0.78 1.27
C ALA A 25 -6.44 -0.71 1.02
N TRP A 26 -6.26 -1.48 2.09
CA TRP A 26 -6.05 -2.94 1.99
C TRP A 26 -7.07 -3.61 1.06
N LYS A 27 -8.30 -3.10 1.04
CA LYS A 27 -9.39 -3.63 0.23
C LYS A 27 -9.08 -3.59 -1.27
N ASP A 28 -8.33 -2.61 -1.74
CA ASP A 28 -7.91 -2.50 -3.14
C ASP A 28 -6.88 -3.57 -3.49
N ALA A 29 -5.92 -3.81 -2.59
CA ALA A 29 -4.94 -4.88 -2.75
C ALA A 29 -5.58 -6.28 -2.68
N GLU A 30 -6.55 -6.47 -1.77
CA GLU A 30 -7.27 -7.74 -1.60
C GLU A 30 -8.01 -8.14 -2.89
N VAL A 31 -8.55 -7.18 -3.65
CA VAL A 31 -9.19 -7.46 -4.95
C VAL A 31 -8.22 -8.15 -5.92
N VAL A 32 -6.97 -7.67 -5.99
CA VAL A 32 -5.93 -8.27 -6.84
C VAL A 32 -5.52 -9.65 -6.31
N LEU A 33 -5.28 -9.76 -5.01
CA LEU A 33 -4.93 -11.02 -4.35
C LEU A 33 -5.99 -12.09 -4.58
N LYS A 34 -7.28 -11.73 -4.48
CA LYS A 34 -8.39 -12.63 -4.75
C LYS A 34 -8.43 -13.09 -6.20
N ALA A 35 -8.13 -12.20 -7.15
CA ALA A 35 -8.18 -12.50 -8.58
C ALA A 35 -6.95 -13.29 -9.09
N LYS A 36 -5.78 -13.14 -8.44
CA LYS A 36 -4.50 -13.64 -8.99
C LYS A 36 -3.74 -14.60 -8.08
N CYS A 37 -3.95 -14.55 -6.76
CA CYS A 37 -3.12 -15.27 -5.79
C CYS A 37 -3.89 -16.40 -5.08
N TYR A 38 -5.13 -16.14 -4.63
CA TYR A 38 -5.86 -17.07 -3.78
C TYR A 38 -6.28 -18.37 -4.46
N GLU A 39 -6.26 -18.48 -5.79
CA GLU A 39 -6.52 -19.78 -6.45
C GLU A 39 -5.43 -20.82 -6.12
N CYS A 40 -4.19 -20.37 -5.89
CA CYS A 40 -3.03 -21.22 -5.64
C CYS A 40 -2.38 -21.07 -4.27
N HIS A 41 -2.69 -20.00 -3.52
CA HIS A 41 -2.14 -19.69 -2.20
C HIS A 41 -3.28 -19.54 -1.17
N ASN A 42 -3.90 -20.66 -0.82
CA ASN A 42 -5.05 -20.75 0.08
C ASN A 42 -4.93 -21.98 1.01
N PRO A 43 -5.82 -22.15 2.01
CA PRO A 43 -5.72 -23.26 2.97
C PRO A 43 -5.80 -24.67 2.37
N LYS A 44 -6.42 -24.82 1.20
CA LYS A 44 -6.58 -26.11 0.51
C LYS A 44 -5.46 -26.39 -0.49
N LYS A 45 -4.84 -25.35 -1.02
CA LYS A 45 -3.80 -25.40 -2.04
C LYS A 45 -2.79 -24.31 -1.72
N THR A 46 -1.66 -24.74 -1.17
CA THR A 46 -0.64 -23.87 -0.59
C THR A 46 0.64 -23.94 -1.43
N LYS A 47 0.57 -23.54 -2.72
CA LYS A 47 1.78 -23.55 -3.57
C LYS A 47 2.84 -22.62 -2.98
N GLY A 48 4.11 -22.99 -3.11
CA GLY A 48 5.22 -22.20 -2.53
C GLY A 48 5.13 -22.03 -1.01
N ASP A 49 4.44 -22.96 -0.33
CA ASP A 49 4.32 -23.05 1.13
C ASP A 49 3.81 -21.77 1.81
N VAL A 50 2.97 -21.00 1.11
CA VAL A 50 2.31 -19.81 1.65
C VAL A 50 0.79 -19.82 1.37
N ASP A 51 0.02 -19.57 2.43
CA ASP A 51 -1.41 -19.26 2.35
C ASP A 51 -1.58 -17.75 2.48
N LEU A 52 -1.95 -17.07 1.40
CA LEU A 52 -2.18 -15.63 1.42
C LEU A 52 -3.63 -15.29 1.78
N GLN A 53 -4.55 -16.25 1.66
CA GLN A 53 -5.96 -16.03 1.94
C GLN A 53 -6.23 -15.85 3.45
N GLN A 54 -5.35 -16.36 4.32
CA GLN A 54 -5.43 -16.11 5.76
C GLN A 54 -5.40 -14.61 6.13
N PHE A 55 -4.89 -13.75 5.25
CA PHE A 55 -4.78 -12.31 5.47
C PHE A 55 -5.95 -11.50 4.88
N ALA A 56 -6.97 -12.13 4.31
CA ALA A 56 -8.04 -11.44 3.58
C ALA A 56 -8.75 -10.34 4.40
N ALA A 57 -8.99 -10.59 5.69
CA ALA A 57 -9.63 -9.62 6.57
C ALA A 57 -8.68 -8.49 7.00
N ASP A 58 -7.42 -8.81 7.29
CA ASP A 58 -6.38 -7.89 7.76
C ASP A 58 -5.01 -8.40 7.27
N PRO A 59 -4.22 -7.56 6.57
CA PRO A 59 -2.90 -7.95 6.09
C PRO A 59 -1.92 -8.23 7.23
N GLN A 60 -2.19 -7.72 8.44
CA GLN A 60 -1.32 -7.84 9.60
C GLN A 60 0.14 -7.46 9.26
N LEU A 61 0.31 -6.39 8.46
CA LEU A 61 1.59 -5.99 7.84
C LEU A 61 2.75 -5.97 8.84
N SER A 62 2.54 -5.41 10.04
CA SER A 62 3.59 -5.33 11.06
C SER A 62 4.01 -6.68 11.61
N LYS A 63 3.09 -7.64 11.72
CA LYS A 63 3.37 -8.98 12.26
C LYS A 63 3.95 -9.92 11.21
N HIS A 64 3.56 -9.74 9.95
CA HIS A 64 3.92 -10.60 8.84
C HIS A 64 4.71 -9.85 7.75
N PHE A 65 5.48 -8.85 8.16
CA PHE A 65 6.22 -7.97 7.24
C PHE A 65 7.10 -8.76 6.27
N GLU A 66 7.84 -9.74 6.78
CA GLU A 66 8.73 -10.60 5.98
C GLU A 66 7.98 -11.40 4.90
N VAL A 67 6.76 -11.85 5.19
CA VAL A 67 5.93 -12.56 4.22
C VAL A 67 5.56 -11.61 3.08
N TRP A 68 5.12 -10.40 3.40
CA TRP A 68 4.74 -9.41 2.41
C TRP A 68 5.92 -8.86 1.61
N LEU A 69 7.08 -8.70 2.26
CA LEU A 69 8.33 -8.34 1.59
C LEU A 69 8.69 -9.40 0.56
N LYS A 70 8.63 -10.68 0.93
CA LYS A 70 8.86 -11.80 0.01
C LYS A 70 7.84 -11.84 -1.13
N VAL A 71 6.56 -11.60 -0.86
CA VAL A 71 5.52 -11.52 -1.90
C VAL A 71 5.87 -10.43 -2.91
N LYS A 72 6.22 -9.22 -2.45
CA LYS A 72 6.65 -8.11 -3.31
C LYS A 72 7.85 -8.52 -4.16
N ASP A 73 8.92 -9.01 -3.54
CA ASP A 73 10.17 -9.36 -4.23
C ASP A 73 9.94 -10.49 -5.27
N THR A 74 9.13 -11.50 -4.94
CA THR A 74 8.82 -12.61 -5.86
C THR A 74 8.04 -12.12 -7.10
N ILE A 75 7.17 -11.12 -6.94
CA ILE A 75 6.46 -10.51 -8.06
C ILE A 75 7.42 -9.63 -8.89
N GLU A 76 8.24 -8.81 -8.23
CA GLU A 76 9.21 -7.92 -8.88
C GLU A 76 10.26 -8.70 -9.68
N ASN A 77 10.66 -9.88 -9.20
CA ASN A 77 11.59 -10.77 -9.89
C ASN A 77 10.95 -11.54 -11.06
N GLY A 78 9.62 -11.50 -11.21
CA GLY A 78 8.89 -12.23 -12.25
C GLY A 78 8.73 -13.73 -11.98
N ASP A 79 9.06 -14.20 -10.77
CA ASP A 79 8.89 -15.61 -10.36
C ASP A 79 7.42 -16.00 -10.20
N MET A 80 6.56 -15.00 -9.97
CA MET A 80 5.11 -15.15 -9.81
C MET A 80 4.34 -14.25 -10.79
N PRO A 81 3.29 -14.75 -11.45
CA PRO A 81 2.82 -16.14 -11.41
C PRO A 81 3.81 -17.08 -12.13
N PRO A 82 3.95 -18.34 -11.68
CA PRO A 82 4.88 -19.26 -12.31
C PRO A 82 4.41 -19.53 -13.75
N PRO A 83 5.35 -19.73 -14.69
CA PRO A 83 5.00 -20.21 -16.02
C PRO A 83 4.19 -21.51 -15.89
N LYS A 84 3.22 -21.69 -16.79
CA LYS A 84 2.48 -22.95 -16.86
C LYS A 84 3.49 -24.06 -17.17
N ALA A 85 3.67 -24.99 -16.23
CA ALA A 85 4.39 -26.23 -16.46
C ALA A 85 3.56 -27.17 -17.33
#